data_AF-E3QWZ4-F1
#
_entry.id   AF-E3QWZ4-F1
#
_cell.length_a   1.000
_cell.length_b   1.000
_cell.length_c   1.000
_cell.angle_alpha   90.00
_cell.angle_beta   90.00
_cell.angle_gamma   90.00
#
_symmetry.space_group_name_H-M   'P 1'
#
loop_
_entity.id
_entity.type
_entity.pdbx_description
1 polymer ?
#
loop_
_entity_poly.entity_id
_entity_poly.type
_entity_poly.pdbx_seq_one_letter_code
_entity_poly.pdbx_strand_id
1 'polypeptide(L)'
;MFARFPRLQAVYYEHWREWSGWQNVTDRGYQHLFESIQRCNDSLKRLVVFENFNQQYPAIAQRFRGEDEYIGLTNFRKPNRAISQMVALASLKLEHLAASFIADASYFLEIHPTWKWPNLTSLVLTSKLLTPHKDPIEIGAMLRVAAAC
;
A
#
# COMPACT_ATOMS: atom_id res chain seq x y z
N MET A 1 0.34 -12.38 14.53
CA MET A 1 1.67 -11.90 14.99
C MET A 1 1.55 -10.86 16.10
N PHE A 2 0.75 -9.80 15.91
CA PHE A 2 0.69 -8.67 16.84
C PHE A 2 0.12 -8.97 18.23
N ALA A 3 -0.70 -10.02 18.37
CA ALA A 3 -1.21 -10.46 19.68
C ALA A 3 -0.10 -10.77 20.72
N ARG A 4 1.12 -11.07 20.27
CA ARG A 4 2.28 -11.33 21.16
C ARG A 4 2.91 -10.05 21.72
N PHE A 5 2.53 -8.88 21.22
CA PHE A 5 3.09 -7.58 21.60
C PHE A 5 1.97 -6.63 22.02
N PRO A 6 1.32 -6.85 23.19
CA PRO A 6 0.10 -6.14 23.58
C PRO A 6 0.28 -4.64 23.88
N ARG A 7 1.52 -4.15 23.90
CA ARG A 7 1.86 -2.73 24.08
C ARG A 7 2.49 -2.10 22.83
N LEU A 8 2.44 -2.80 21.69
CA LEU A 8 3.07 -2.34 20.45
C LEU A 8 2.31 -1.18 19.84
N GLN A 9 2.89 0.02 19.89
CA GLN A 9 2.27 1.24 19.41
C GLN A 9 2.66 1.62 17.97
N ALA A 10 3.80 1.13 17.47
CA ALA A 10 4.28 1.48 16.14
C ALA A 10 4.88 0.28 15.43
N VAL A 11 4.60 0.18 14.13
CA VAL A 11 5.19 -0.81 13.22
C VAL A 11 5.75 -0.09 12.00
N TYR A 12 6.99 -0.41 11.67
CA TYR A 12 7.66 -0.03 10.42
C TYR A 12 8.00 -1.32 9.69
N TYR A 13 7.34 -1.55 8.56
CA TYR A 13 7.52 -2.74 7.74
C TYR A 13 7.98 -2.33 6.35
N GLU A 14 9.22 -2.67 6.04
CA GLU A 14 9.83 -2.44 4.74
C GLU A 14 10.28 -3.78 4.19
N HIS A 15 9.63 -4.25 3.13
CA HIS A 15 10.07 -5.47 2.47
C HIS A 15 10.90 -5.13 1.24
N TRP A 16 11.78 -6.06 0.91
CA TRP A 16 12.50 -6.04 -0.35
C TRP A 16 11.53 -6.19 -1.51
N ARG A 17 11.81 -5.46 -2.59
CA ARG A 17 11.06 -5.58 -3.83
C ARG A 17 11.08 -7.03 -4.28
N GLU A 18 9.90 -7.62 -4.48
CA GLU A 18 9.81 -8.90 -5.13
C GLU A 18 10.01 -8.75 -6.63
N TRP A 19 10.83 -9.62 -7.19
CA TRP A 19 11.06 -9.73 -8.62
C TRP A 19 10.08 -10.75 -9.19
N SER A 20 9.64 -10.57 -10.45
CA SER A 20 8.77 -11.50 -11.18
C SER A 20 7.34 -11.66 -10.61
N GLY A 21 6.54 -12.60 -11.14
CA GLY A 21 5.09 -12.73 -10.93
C GLY A 21 4.59 -13.12 -9.53
N TRP A 22 5.37 -12.88 -8.48
CA TRP A 22 5.07 -13.26 -7.10
C TRP A 22 4.17 -12.26 -6.36
N GLN A 23 3.71 -11.19 -7.02
CA GLN A 23 2.83 -10.20 -6.42
C GLN A 23 1.62 -10.84 -5.72
N ASN A 24 1.05 -11.91 -6.27
CA ASN A 24 -0.07 -12.62 -5.64
C ASN A 24 0.31 -13.24 -4.28
N VAL A 25 1.54 -13.71 -4.12
CA VAL A 25 2.04 -14.27 -2.85
C VAL A 25 2.24 -13.15 -1.83
N THR A 26 2.88 -12.05 -2.23
CA THR A 26 3.02 -10.86 -1.37
C THR A 26 1.68 -10.26 -0.98
N ASP A 27 0.74 -10.13 -1.92
CA ASP A 27 -0.59 -9.61 -1.65
C ASP A 27 -1.32 -10.49 -0.62
N ARG A 28 -1.18 -11.83 -0.67
CA ARG A 28 -1.68 -12.70 0.40
C ARG A 28 -1.00 -12.45 1.75
N GLY A 29 0.31 -12.24 1.76
CA GLY A 29 1.04 -11.83 2.96
C GLY A 29 0.48 -10.53 3.57
N TYR A 30 0.20 -9.54 2.72
CA TYR A 30 -0.44 -8.29 3.13
C TYR A 30 -1.85 -8.48 3.67
N GLN A 31 -2.64 -9.35 3.05
CA GLN A 31 -3.99 -9.67 3.55
C GLN A 31 -3.90 -10.15 5.01
N HIS A 32 -3.04 -11.13 5.28
CA HIS A 32 -2.85 -11.63 6.65
C HIS A 32 -2.31 -10.57 7.62
N LEU A 33 -1.41 -9.69 7.15
CA LEU A 33 -0.87 -8.60 7.96
C LEU A 33 -1.98 -7.64 8.40
N PHE A 34 -2.76 -7.10 7.46
CA PHE A 34 -3.80 -6.11 7.74
C PHE A 34 -4.97 -6.71 8.51
N GLU A 35 -5.36 -7.95 8.23
CA GLU A 35 -6.33 -8.68 9.07
C GLU A 35 -5.84 -8.84 10.52
N SER A 36 -4.58 -9.19 10.72
CA SER A 36 -4.01 -9.36 12.07
C SER A 36 -3.96 -8.03 12.82
N ILE A 37 -3.74 -6.90 12.14
CA ILE A 37 -3.77 -5.57 12.77
C ILE A 37 -5.19 -5.26 13.21
N GLN A 38 -6.15 -5.41 12.30
CA GLN A 38 -7.56 -5.10 12.56
C GLN A 38 -8.12 -5.93 13.73
N ARG A 39 -7.81 -7.22 13.79
CA ARG A 39 -8.38 -8.16 14.78
C ARG A 39 -7.66 -8.19 16.12
N CYS A 40 -6.35 -7.94 16.15
CA CYS A 40 -5.53 -8.36 17.29
C CYS A 40 -4.63 -7.26 17.87
N ASN A 41 -4.76 -6.00 17.46
CA ASN A 41 -3.96 -4.93 18.04
C ASN A 41 -4.74 -3.62 18.21
N ASP A 42 -5.31 -3.42 19.40
CA ASP A 42 -5.96 -2.17 19.80
C ASP A 42 -4.97 -1.11 20.30
N SER A 43 -3.71 -1.49 20.57
CA SER A 43 -2.68 -0.57 21.06
C SER A 43 -1.90 0.14 19.94
N LEU A 44 -2.03 -0.35 18.69
CA LEU A 44 -1.29 0.16 17.56
C LEU A 44 -1.83 1.53 17.16
N LYS A 45 -0.93 2.51 17.09
CA LYS A 45 -1.22 3.89 16.72
C LYS A 45 -0.60 4.25 15.38
N ARG A 46 0.55 3.67 15.04
CA ARG A 46 1.31 3.99 13.83
C ARG A 46 1.61 2.74 13.00
N LEU A 47 1.30 2.83 11.72
CA LEU A 47 1.68 1.84 10.74
C LEU A 47 2.39 2.52 9.56
N VAL A 48 3.63 2.12 9.33
CA VAL A 48 4.40 2.49 8.15
C VAL A 48 4.70 1.21 7.38
N VAL A 49 4.19 1.13 6.15
CA VAL A 49 4.40 0.01 5.25
C VAL A 49 4.95 0.56 3.94
N PHE A 50 6.14 0.13 3.58
CA PHE A 50 6.84 0.63 2.40
C PHE A 50 7.33 -0.54 1.56
N GLU A 51 6.86 -0.60 0.31
CA GLU A 51 7.45 -1.49 -0.69
C GLU A 51 8.58 -0.75 -1.40
N ASN A 52 9.81 -1.26 -1.30
CA ASN A 52 10.96 -0.65 -1.96
C ASN A 52 10.76 -0.60 -3.49
N PHE A 53 10.64 0.61 -4.03
CA PHE A 53 10.49 0.87 -5.45
C PHE A 53 11.76 1.52 -6.03
N ASN A 54 12.88 0.81 -6.03
CA ASN A 54 14.06 1.29 -6.75
C ASN A 54 13.97 0.93 -8.24
N GLN A 55 13.91 1.96 -9.09
CA GLN A 55 13.81 1.86 -10.55
C GLN A 55 15.09 1.34 -11.24
N GLN A 56 16.23 1.37 -10.54
CA GLN A 56 17.50 0.87 -11.08
C GLN A 56 17.56 -0.65 -11.10
N TYR A 57 16.83 -1.33 -10.20
CA TYR A 57 16.83 -2.80 -10.14
C TYR A 57 16.37 -3.45 -11.47
N PRO A 58 15.20 -3.09 -12.05
CA PRO A 58 14.81 -3.60 -13.36
C PRO A 58 15.86 -3.36 -14.46
N ALA A 59 16.44 -2.16 -14.52
CA ALA A 59 17.43 -1.80 -15.52
C ALA A 59 18.73 -2.60 -15.38
N ILE A 60 19.15 -2.90 -14.15
CA ILE A 60 20.32 -3.74 -13.87
C ILE A 60 20.06 -5.18 -14.28
N ALA A 61 18.93 -5.78 -13.90
CA ALA A 61 18.65 -7.18 -14.26
C ALA A 61 18.44 -7.39 -15.76
N GLN A 62 17.87 -6.41 -16.47
CA GLN A 62 17.78 -6.44 -17.93
C GLN A 62 19.15 -6.49 -18.61
N ARG A 63 20.20 -5.89 -18.02
CA ARG A 63 21.56 -5.94 -18.58
C ARG A 63 22.26 -7.30 -18.42
N PHE A 64 21.76 -8.15 -17.53
CA PHE A 64 22.41 -9.43 -17.19
C PHE A 64 21.68 -10.67 -17.74
N ARG A 65 20.60 -10.51 -18.52
CA ARG A 65 19.89 -11.64 -19.16
C ARG A 65 19.70 -11.41 -20.66
N GLY A 66 19.88 -12.48 -21.45
CA GLY A 66 19.77 -12.46 -22.91
C GLY A 66 18.36 -12.12 -23.41
N GLU A 67 18.28 -11.71 -24.67
CA GLU A 67 17.12 -11.06 -25.31
C GLU A 67 15.82 -11.90 -25.34
N ASP A 68 15.87 -13.21 -25.08
CA ASP A 68 14.73 -14.12 -25.24
C ASP A 68 13.81 -14.25 -24.00
N GLU A 69 14.16 -13.68 -22.85
CA GLU A 69 13.39 -13.85 -21.60
C GLU A 69 12.67 -12.55 -21.18
N TYR A 70 11.84 -12.01 -22.07
CA TYR A 70 10.92 -10.88 -21.81
C TYR A 70 9.81 -11.18 -20.79
N ILE A 71 9.86 -12.33 -20.12
CA ILE A 71 8.82 -12.80 -19.20
C ILE A 71 9.12 -12.28 -17.78
N GLY A 72 8.69 -11.05 -17.49
CA GLY A 72 8.41 -10.63 -16.11
C GLY A 72 9.32 -9.58 -15.46
N LEU A 73 10.27 -8.98 -16.20
CA LEU A 73 11.14 -7.91 -15.69
C LEU A 73 10.52 -6.50 -15.71
N THR A 74 9.36 -6.32 -16.35
CA THR A 74 8.67 -5.02 -16.47
C THR A 74 7.61 -4.77 -15.40
N ASN A 75 7.50 -5.66 -14.40
CA ASN A 75 6.37 -5.65 -13.48
C ASN A 75 6.52 -4.57 -12.40
N PHE A 76 6.19 -3.34 -12.77
CA PHE A 76 5.72 -2.35 -11.81
C PHE A 76 4.57 -2.95 -11.00
N ARG A 77 4.62 -2.82 -9.67
CA ARG A 77 3.52 -3.23 -8.79
C ARG A 77 2.20 -2.76 -9.36
N LYS A 78 1.27 -3.69 -9.56
CA LYS A 78 -0.08 -3.38 -10.02
C LYS A 78 -0.93 -3.08 -8.78
N PRO A 79 -1.52 -1.88 -8.67
CA PRO A 79 -2.44 -1.57 -7.60
C PRO A 79 -3.51 -2.63 -7.49
N ASN A 80 -3.70 -3.12 -6.27
CA ASN A 80 -4.72 -4.07 -5.95
C ASN A 80 -5.77 -3.36 -5.11
N ARG A 81 -7.00 -3.24 -5.64
CA ARG A 81 -8.11 -2.58 -4.97
C ARG A 81 -8.42 -3.23 -3.62
N ALA A 82 -8.44 -4.56 -3.57
CA ALA A 82 -8.73 -5.29 -2.32
C ALA A 82 -7.67 -5.01 -1.25
N ILE A 83 -6.38 -5.00 -1.60
CA ILE A 83 -5.31 -4.65 -0.65
C ILE A 83 -5.45 -3.20 -0.17
N SER A 84 -5.77 -2.27 -1.07
CA SER A 84 -5.94 -0.85 -0.71
C SER A 84 -7.11 -0.65 0.26
N GLN A 85 -8.22 -1.37 0.06
CA GLN A 85 -9.36 -1.37 0.98
C GLN A 85 -9.03 -2.02 2.33
N MET A 86 -8.19 -3.07 2.36
CA MET A 86 -7.74 -3.67 3.61
C MET A 86 -6.82 -2.74 4.39
N VAL A 87 -5.97 -1.96 3.71
CA VAL A 87 -5.17 -0.90 4.34
C VAL A 87 -6.10 0.15 4.96
N ALA A 88 -7.11 0.61 4.24
CA ALA A 88 -8.12 1.53 4.74
C ALA A 88 -8.81 0.97 6.00
N LEU A 89 -9.31 -0.26 5.95
CA LEU A 89 -9.99 -0.92 7.06
C LEU A 89 -9.08 -1.10 8.30
N ALA A 90 -7.83 -1.53 8.10
CA ALA A 90 -6.86 -1.70 9.18
C ALA A 90 -6.44 -0.35 9.82
N SER A 91 -6.62 0.75 9.09
CA SER A 91 -6.21 2.08 9.54
C SER A 91 -7.26 2.84 10.36
N LEU A 92 -8.49 2.34 10.47
CA LEU A 92 -9.61 3.03 11.15
C LEU A 92 -9.31 3.46 12.59
N LYS A 93 -8.48 2.68 13.31
CA LYS A 93 -8.10 2.96 14.71
C LYS A 93 -6.77 3.70 14.85
N LEU A 94 -6.02 3.85 13.76
CA LEU A 94 -4.65 4.39 13.79
C LEU A 94 -4.65 5.92 13.90
N GLU A 95 -3.58 6.43 14.50
CA GLU A 95 -3.25 7.85 14.52
C GLU A 95 -2.39 8.24 13.30
N HIS A 96 -1.59 7.30 12.79
CA HIS A 96 -0.69 7.55 11.67
C HIS A 96 -0.64 6.35 10.72
N LEU A 97 -0.88 6.61 9.44
CA LEU A 97 -0.70 5.65 8.35
C LEU A 97 0.26 6.20 7.31
N ALA A 98 1.27 5.41 6.95
CA ALA A 98 2.00 5.56 5.71
C ALA A 98 1.99 4.22 4.97
N ALA A 99 1.44 4.19 3.75
CA ALA A 99 1.41 3.00 2.91
C ALA A 99 1.89 3.38 1.50
N SER A 100 3.17 3.14 1.22
CA SER A 100 3.78 3.52 -0.05
C SER A 100 3.94 2.33 -0.97
N PHE A 101 3.56 2.51 -2.24
CA PHE A 101 3.57 1.51 -3.31
C PHE A 101 2.69 0.26 -3.07
N ILE A 102 2.24 0.00 -1.84
CA ILE A 102 1.44 -1.18 -1.45
C ILE A 102 -0.05 -0.97 -1.76
N ALA A 103 -0.56 0.21 -1.44
CA ALA A 103 -1.91 0.66 -1.73
C ALA A 103 -1.88 1.82 -2.72
N ASP A 104 -2.93 1.93 -3.53
CA ASP A 104 -3.17 3.10 -4.36
C ASP A 104 -4.17 4.03 -3.66
N ALA A 105 -3.84 5.32 -3.61
CA ALA A 105 -4.68 6.30 -2.93
C ALA A 105 -6.10 6.36 -3.51
N SER A 106 -6.29 6.16 -4.82
CA SER A 106 -7.63 6.20 -5.44
C SER A 106 -8.53 5.09 -4.89
N TYR A 107 -8.01 3.87 -4.77
CA TYR A 107 -8.74 2.73 -4.22
C TYR A 107 -8.88 2.78 -2.69
N PHE A 108 -7.89 3.34 -1.98
CA PHE A 108 -8.01 3.59 -0.55
C PHE A 108 -9.15 4.58 -0.25
N LEU A 109 -9.28 5.60 -1.09
CA LEU A 109 -10.28 6.66 -0.97
C LEU A 109 -11.67 6.26 -1.49
N GLU A 110 -11.86 5.05 -2.02
CA GLU A 110 -13.19 4.46 -2.24
C GLU A 110 -13.83 4.10 -0.88
N ILE A 111 -14.06 5.14 -0.06
CA ILE A 111 -14.45 5.06 1.34
C ILE A 111 -15.85 4.48 1.43
N HIS A 112 -16.01 3.45 2.27
CA HIS A 112 -17.32 2.98 2.65
C HIS A 112 -18.01 4.06 3.52
N PRO A 113 -19.29 4.42 3.30
CA PRO A 113 -19.94 5.55 3.98
C PRO A 113 -19.93 5.50 5.51
N THR A 114 -19.73 4.32 6.09
CA THR A 114 -19.67 4.12 7.55
C THR A 114 -18.27 4.23 8.14
N TRP A 115 -17.23 4.27 7.31
CA TRP A 115 -15.84 4.31 7.75
C TRP A 115 -15.47 5.73 8.16
N LYS A 116 -14.91 5.83 9.37
CA LYS A 116 -14.41 7.08 9.93
C LYS A 116 -13.07 6.83 10.57
N TRP A 117 -12.20 7.82 10.49
CA TRP A 117 -10.86 7.80 11.07
C TRP A 117 -10.76 8.83 12.20
N PRO A 118 -11.41 8.60 13.35
CA PRO A 118 -11.53 9.61 14.40
C PRO A 118 -10.18 10.05 15.01
N ASN A 119 -9.16 9.20 14.90
CA ASN A 119 -7.86 9.43 15.52
C ASN A 119 -6.76 9.78 14.50
N LEU A 120 -7.03 9.66 13.19
CA LEU A 120 -5.99 9.77 12.17
C LEU A 120 -5.55 11.23 12.02
N THR A 121 -4.27 11.48 12.28
CA THR A 121 -3.65 12.81 12.18
C THR A 121 -2.63 12.90 11.04
N SER A 122 -2.20 11.75 10.50
CA SER A 122 -1.23 11.68 9.41
C SER A 122 -1.59 10.55 8.45
N LEU A 123 -1.68 10.89 7.16
CA LEU A 123 -1.92 9.96 6.07
C LEU A 123 -0.91 10.20 4.95
N VAL A 124 -0.18 9.15 4.57
CA VAL A 124 0.75 9.15 3.44
C VAL A 124 0.45 7.96 2.55
N LEU A 125 0.10 8.22 1.29
CA LEU A 125 -0.25 7.20 0.30
C LEU A 125 0.48 7.48 -1.01
N THR A 126 0.71 6.43 -1.80
CA THR A 126 1.13 6.56 -3.20
C THR A 126 -0.08 6.45 -4.13
N SER A 127 -0.06 7.11 -5.28
CA SER A 127 -1.06 6.88 -6.33
C SER A 127 -0.41 6.81 -7.70
N LYS A 128 -0.87 5.85 -8.51
CA LYS A 128 -0.54 5.80 -9.94
C LYS A 128 -1.15 6.95 -10.73
N LEU A 129 -2.14 7.66 -10.20
CA LEU A 129 -2.66 8.86 -10.85
C LEU A 129 -1.67 10.02 -10.82
N LEU A 130 -0.69 10.00 -9.91
CA LEU A 130 0.33 11.05 -9.79
C LEU A 130 1.58 10.78 -10.65
N THR A 131 1.53 9.79 -11.55
CA THR A 131 2.61 9.58 -12.54
C THR A 131 2.50 10.56 -13.70
N PRO A 132 3.60 10.89 -14.41
CA PRO A 132 3.53 11.73 -15.61
C PRO A 132 2.49 11.24 -16.62
N HIS A 133 1.87 12.19 -17.33
CA HIS A 133 0.90 11.93 -18.41
C HIS A 133 -0.43 11.30 -18.01
N LYS A 134 -0.78 11.30 -16.72
CA LYS A 134 -2.12 10.92 -16.25
C LYS A 134 -3.12 12.06 -16.42
N ASP A 135 -4.39 11.68 -16.56
CA ASP A 135 -5.48 12.62 -16.79
C ASP A 135 -5.69 13.53 -15.56
N PRO A 136 -5.54 14.86 -15.70
CA PRO A 136 -5.84 15.81 -14.62
C PRO A 136 -7.25 15.69 -14.05
N ILE A 137 -8.22 15.22 -14.85
CA ILE A 137 -9.60 15.02 -14.42
C ILE A 137 -9.68 13.91 -13.37
N GLU A 138 -9.01 12.78 -13.59
CA GLU A 138 -8.95 11.66 -12.64
C GLU A 138 -8.25 12.06 -11.33
N ILE A 139 -7.16 12.82 -11.43
CA ILE A 139 -6.46 13.38 -10.26
C ILE A 139 -7.41 14.29 -9.48
N GLY A 140 -8.10 15.21 -10.16
CA GLY A 140 -9.06 16.12 -9.55
C GLY A 140 -10.23 15.38 -8.89
N ALA A 141 -10.72 14.29 -9.50
CA ALA A 141 -11.75 13.45 -8.91
C ALA A 141 -11.28 12.79 -7.60
N MET A 142 -10.10 12.18 -7.59
CA MET A 142 -9.52 11.58 -6.38
C MET A 142 -9.34 12.61 -5.26
N LEU A 143 -8.82 13.80 -5.58
CA LEU A 143 -8.60 14.86 -4.58
C LEU A 143 -9.92 15.39 -4.00
N ARG A 144 -11.00 15.48 -4.79
CA ARG A 144 -12.33 15.85 -4.27
C ARG A 144 -12.86 14.81 -3.30
N VAL A 145 -12.67 13.52 -3.58
CA VAL A 145 -13.06 12.45 -2.65
C VAL A 145 -12.26 12.55 -1.36
N ALA A 146 -10.95 12.82 -1.42
CA ALA A 146 -10.12 13.04 -0.25
C ALA A 146 -10.53 14.26 0.59
N ALA A 147 -11.10 15.28 -0.05
CA ALA A 147 -11.54 16.52 0.60
C ALA A 147 -13.01 16.46 1.08
N ALA A 148 -13.75 15.39 0.80
CA ALA A 148 -15.13 15.25 1.22
C ALA A 148 -15.20 15.10 2.75
N CYS A 149 -15.91 16.02 3.41
CA CYS A 149 -16.14 16.03 4.86
C CYS A 149 -17.36 15.18 5.27
#